data_AF-A0A1W0A9M5-F1
#
_entry.id   AF-A0A1W0A9M5-F1
#
_cell.length_a   1.000
_cell.length_b   1.000
_cell.length_c   1.000
_cell.angle_alpha   90.00
_cell.angle_beta   90.00
_cell.angle_gamma   90.00
#
_symmetry.space_group_name_H-M   'P 1'
#
loop_
_entity.id
_entity.type
_entity.pdbx_description
1 polymer ?
#
loop_
_entity_poly.entity_id
_entity_poly.type
_entity_poly.pdbx_seq_one_letter_code
_entity_poly.pdbx_strand_id
1 'polypeptide(L)'
;MSKMKRREEGFDSNVHNQKLPQYNALGDQNLRHFFENQRLQNHLQEVGLIDKTGRVIDPEKHKAKLSIIQQEFKLAEKSELLKQREEEEIRRRVQLRRHAALNEARKDEKIMKLKEDRKLTRQIVQAAKEYTAPRGSSSSSSLSKSSASPLSSKASNNESFG
;
A
#
# COMPACT_ATOMS: atom_id res chain seq x y z
N MET A 1 -13.37 -53.67 50.92
CA MET A 1 -12.30 -53.97 49.95
C MET A 1 -10.94 -53.81 50.64
N SER A 2 -10.00 -54.73 50.41
CA SER A 2 -8.64 -54.66 50.99
C SER A 2 -7.82 -53.53 50.35
N LYS A 3 -6.98 -52.85 51.14
CA LYS A 3 -6.09 -51.75 50.71
C LYS A 3 -5.12 -52.14 49.58
N MET A 4 -4.89 -53.43 49.37
CA MET A 4 -4.10 -53.94 48.22
C MET A 4 -4.89 -53.87 46.91
N LYS A 5 -6.14 -54.35 46.86
CA LYS A 5 -6.96 -54.34 45.64
C LYS A 5 -7.15 -52.95 45.04
N ARG A 6 -7.37 -51.95 45.89
CA ARG A 6 -7.52 -50.54 45.44
C ARG A 6 -6.23 -49.95 44.84
N ARG A 7 -5.06 -50.47 45.23
CA ARG A 7 -3.77 -50.06 44.64
C ARG A 7 -3.52 -50.73 43.29
N GLU A 8 -3.93 -51.99 43.17
CA GLU A 8 -3.80 -52.77 41.93
C GLU A 8 -4.75 -52.26 40.83
N GLU A 9 -5.96 -51.82 41.18
CA GLU A 9 -6.95 -51.29 40.22
C GLU A 9 -6.53 -50.00 39.50
N GLY A 10 -5.61 -49.21 40.08
CA GLY A 10 -5.10 -47.97 39.47
C GLY A 10 -3.75 -48.11 38.78
N PHE A 11 -3.13 -49.30 38.83
CA PHE A 11 -1.80 -49.53 38.27
C PHE A 11 -1.91 -49.96 36.81
N ASP A 12 -1.97 -48.98 35.91
CA ASP A 12 -1.94 -49.20 34.46
C ASP A 12 -0.48 -49.22 33.95
N SER A 13 -0.10 -50.29 33.25
CA SER A 13 1.23 -50.47 32.66
C SER A 13 1.38 -49.73 31.33
N ASN A 14 0.31 -49.11 30.83
CA ASN A 14 0.25 -48.46 29.54
C ASN A 14 0.92 -47.06 29.56
N VAL A 15 2.25 -47.05 29.53
CA VAL A 15 3.08 -45.84 29.48
C VAL A 15 3.16 -45.20 28.09
N HIS A 16 2.60 -45.82 27.05
CA HIS A 16 2.78 -45.38 25.65
C HIS A 16 2.12 -44.02 25.34
N ASN A 17 1.06 -43.64 26.07
CA ASN A 17 0.30 -42.42 25.80
C ASN A 17 0.46 -41.33 26.89
N GLN A 18 1.24 -41.58 27.93
CA GLN A 18 1.44 -40.61 29.00
C GLN A 18 2.58 -39.66 28.64
N LYS A 19 2.27 -38.37 28.49
CA LYS A 19 3.29 -37.34 28.32
C LYS A 19 4.00 -37.15 29.65
N LEU A 20 5.31 -37.35 29.67
CA LEU A 20 6.11 -37.05 30.85
C LEU A 20 5.98 -35.55 31.18
N PRO A 21 5.90 -35.20 32.47
CA PRO A 21 5.98 -33.81 32.89
C PRO A 21 7.25 -33.17 32.34
N GLN A 22 7.13 -31.98 31.75
CA GLN A 22 8.30 -31.27 31.24
C GLN A 22 9.11 -30.75 32.43
N TYR A 23 10.35 -31.22 32.55
CA TYR A 23 11.25 -30.79 33.60
C TYR A 23 11.77 -29.38 33.36
N ASN A 24 11.71 -28.52 34.38
CA ASN A 24 12.28 -27.17 34.33
C ASN A 24 13.51 -27.07 35.23
N ALA A 25 14.70 -27.06 34.62
CA ALA A 25 15.97 -26.97 35.32
C ALA A 25 16.17 -25.63 36.07
N LEU A 26 15.56 -24.53 35.60
CA LEU A 26 15.70 -23.22 36.22
C LEU A 26 14.94 -23.13 37.56
N GLY A 27 13.90 -23.95 37.73
CA GLY A 27 13.15 -24.06 38.97
C GLY A 27 13.72 -25.08 39.96
N ASP A 28 14.78 -25.80 39.59
CA ASP A 28 15.38 -26.82 40.45
C ASP A 28 16.30 -26.19 41.50
N GLN A 29 15.98 -26.46 42.77
CA GLN A 29 16.76 -26.00 43.92
C GLN A 29 18.19 -26.55 43.89
N ASN A 30 18.41 -27.77 43.40
CA ASN A 30 19.73 -28.40 43.38
C ASN A 30 20.65 -27.78 42.32
N LEU A 31 20.08 -27.24 41.25
CA LEU A 31 20.82 -26.57 40.17
C LEU A 31 20.99 -25.07 40.40
N ARG A 32 20.49 -24.53 41.51
CA ARG A 32 20.56 -23.09 41.82
C ARG A 32 21.98 -22.54 41.72
N HIS A 33 22.96 -23.23 42.30
CA HIS A 33 24.36 -22.78 42.28
C HIS A 33 24.99 -22.77 40.90
N PHE A 34 24.54 -23.65 39.99
CA PHE A 34 24.98 -23.63 38.60
C PHE A 34 24.52 -22.37 37.88
N PHE A 35 23.28 -21.93 38.15
CA PHE A 35 22.69 -20.73 37.57
C PHE A 35 23.02 -19.43 38.34
N GLU A 36 23.75 -19.49 39.46
CA GLU A 36 24.26 -18.31 40.18
C GLU A 36 25.45 -17.63 39.48
N ASN A 37 26.01 -18.23 38.43
CA ASN A 37 27.08 -17.61 37.63
C ASN A 37 26.58 -16.38 36.87
N GLN A 38 27.20 -15.22 37.12
CA GLN A 38 26.85 -13.94 36.49
C GLN A 38 26.80 -13.99 34.96
N ARG A 39 27.72 -14.73 34.32
CA ARG A 39 27.73 -14.86 32.85
C ARG A 39 26.48 -15.57 32.35
N LEU A 40 26.07 -16.63 33.04
CA LEU A 40 24.85 -17.37 32.70
C LEU A 40 23.61 -16.56 33.04
N GLN A 41 23.59 -15.81 34.15
CA GLN A 41 22.47 -14.93 34.49
C GLN A 41 22.28 -13.83 33.45
N ASN A 42 23.34 -13.17 33.02
CA ASN A 42 23.25 -12.15 31.97
C ASN A 42 22.65 -12.74 30.69
N HIS A 43 23.13 -13.93 30.28
CA HIS A 43 22.58 -14.62 29.12
C HIS A 43 21.11 -15.02 29.29
N LEU A 44 20.74 -15.57 30.44
CA LEU A 44 19.34 -15.96 30.74
C LEU A 44 18.41 -14.74 30.80
N GLN A 45 18.94 -13.59 31.24
CA GLN A 45 18.22 -12.32 31.27
C GLN A 45 18.03 -11.74 29.86
N GLU A 46 19.06 -11.80 29.01
CA GLU A 46 18.98 -11.40 27.61
C GLU A 46 17.95 -12.24 26.84
N VAL A 47 17.92 -13.55 27.10
CA VAL A 47 16.94 -14.48 26.49
C VAL A 47 15.55 -14.32 27.10
N GLY A 48 15.43 -13.68 28.28
CA GLY A 48 14.15 -13.43 28.95
C GLY A 48 13.58 -14.63 29.72
N LEU A 49 14.45 -15.57 30.11
CA LEU A 49 14.08 -16.71 30.97
C LEU A 49 14.11 -16.34 32.46
N ILE A 50 14.86 -15.30 32.81
CA ILE A 50 14.88 -14.73 34.15
C ILE A 50 14.66 -13.22 34.10
N ASP A 51 14.08 -12.68 35.16
CA ASP A 51 13.92 -11.24 35.36
C ASP A 51 15.23 -10.60 35.85
N LYS A 52 15.31 -9.26 35.86
CA LYS A 52 16.43 -8.47 36.40
C LYS A 52 16.75 -8.80 37.87
N THR A 53 15.77 -9.35 38.58
CA THR A 53 15.89 -9.80 39.97
C THR A 53 16.34 -11.26 40.12
N GLY A 54 16.60 -11.95 39.01
CA GLY A 54 17.01 -13.37 38.98
C GLY A 54 15.86 -14.36 39.15
N ARG A 55 14.59 -13.91 39.10
CA ARG A 55 13.42 -14.77 39.20
C ARG A 55 13.11 -15.44 37.86
N VAL A 56 12.81 -16.74 37.88
CA VAL A 56 12.43 -17.49 36.67
C VAL A 56 11.11 -16.99 36.12
N ILE A 57 11.10 -16.66 34.83
CA ILE A 57 9.92 -16.26 34.07
C ILE A 57 9.33 -17.51 33.44
N ASP A 58 8.04 -17.77 33.70
CA ASP A 58 7.33 -18.87 33.06
C ASP A 58 6.74 -18.41 31.71
N PRO A 59 7.30 -18.82 30.56
CA PRO A 59 6.83 -18.36 29.27
C PRO A 59 5.40 -18.81 28.96
N GLU A 60 4.97 -19.96 29.48
CA GLU A 60 3.60 -20.47 29.28
C GLU A 60 2.57 -19.52 29.90
N LYS A 61 2.87 -19.00 31.09
CA LYS A 61 2.00 -18.07 31.82
C LYS A 61 1.82 -16.72 31.11
N HIS A 62 2.81 -16.31 30.32
CA HIS A 62 2.82 -15.02 29.61
C HIS A 62 2.47 -15.12 28.12
N LYS A 63 2.31 -16.34 27.59
CA LYS A 63 2.04 -16.62 26.17
C LYS A 63 0.83 -15.86 25.61
N ALA A 64 -0.25 -15.77 26.39
CA ALA A 64 -1.45 -15.02 25.97
C ALA A 64 -1.17 -13.52 25.77
N LYS A 65 -0.43 -12.90 26.71
CA LYS A 65 -0.05 -11.48 26.62
C LYS A 65 0.87 -11.22 25.44
N LEU A 66 1.87 -12.10 25.24
CA LEU A 66 2.77 -12.01 24.09
C LEU A 66 2.02 -12.15 22.76
N SER A 67 1.04 -13.05 22.69
CA SER A 67 0.20 -13.22 21.49
C SER A 67 -0.60 -11.96 21.16
N ILE A 68 -1.15 -11.28 22.17
CA ILE A 68 -1.89 -10.02 21.98
C ILE A 68 -0.93 -8.95 21.44
N ILE A 69 0.23 -8.76 22.08
CA ILE A 69 1.22 -7.76 21.66
C ILE A 69 1.67 -8.02 20.22
N GLN A 70 1.95 -9.29 19.86
CA GLN A 70 2.33 -9.64 18.49
C GLN A 70 1.22 -9.35 17.48
N GLN A 71 -0.04 -9.59 17.84
CA GLN A 71 -1.17 -9.27 16.99
C GLN A 71 -1.31 -7.75 16.81
N GLU A 72 -1.23 -6.98 17.89
CA GLU A 72 -1.27 -5.53 17.85
C GLU A 72 -0.15 -4.94 17.00
N PHE A 73 1.07 -5.47 17.14
CA PHE A 73 2.21 -5.06 16.33
C PHE A 73 1.96 -5.29 14.83
N LYS A 74 1.45 -6.46 14.46
CA LYS A 74 1.09 -6.77 13.06
C LYS A 74 -0.01 -5.86 12.51
N LEU A 75 -1.00 -5.53 13.33
CA LEU A 75 -2.06 -4.60 12.95
C LEU A 75 -1.52 -3.20 12.74
N ALA A 76 -0.63 -2.73 13.64
CA ALA A 76 0.02 -1.44 13.54
C ALA A 76 0.88 -1.34 12.27
N GLU A 77 1.74 -2.33 12.02
CA GLU A 77 2.59 -2.41 10.83
C GLU A 77 1.77 -2.37 9.53
N LYS A 78 0.69 -3.15 9.46
CA LYS A 78 -0.22 -3.13 8.30
C LYS A 78 -0.90 -1.77 8.13
N SER A 79 -1.30 -1.12 9.22
CA SER A 79 -1.94 0.19 9.17
C SER A 79 -0.99 1.27 8.68
N GLU A 80 0.29 1.20 9.06
CA GLU A 80 1.32 2.13 8.62
C GLU A 80 1.61 1.95 7.13
N LEU A 81 1.77 0.70 6.69
CA LEU A 81 1.99 0.36 5.28
C LEU A 81 0.85 0.87 4.39
N LEU A 82 -0.40 0.73 4.85
CA LEU A 82 -1.56 1.27 4.14
C LEU A 82 -1.51 2.79 4.02
N LYS A 83 -1.19 3.50 5.10
CA LYS A 83 -1.05 4.97 5.08
C LYS A 83 0.03 5.43 4.12
N GLN A 84 1.19 4.78 4.13
CA GLN A 84 2.29 5.10 3.22
C GLN A 84 1.87 4.90 1.77
N ARG A 85 1.18 3.79 1.46
CA ARG A 85 0.67 3.51 0.12
C ARG A 85 -0.38 4.52 -0.34
N GLU A 86 -1.31 4.90 0.53
CA GLU A 86 -2.31 5.93 0.23
C GLU A 86 -1.66 7.28 -0.04
N GLU A 87 -0.67 7.66 0.77
CA GLU A 87 0.08 8.91 0.59
C GLU A 87 0.84 8.92 -0.75
N GLU A 88 1.52 7.84 -1.09
CA GLU A 88 2.21 7.67 -2.37
C GLU A 88 1.23 7.76 -3.55
N GLU A 89 0.05 7.16 -3.44
CA GLU A 89 -0.96 7.20 -4.48
C GLU A 89 -1.50 8.63 -4.66
N ILE A 90 -1.77 9.35 -3.56
CA ILE A 90 -2.20 10.75 -3.59
C ILE A 90 -1.11 11.60 -4.25
N ARG A 91 0.16 11.43 -3.86
CA ARG A 91 1.29 12.15 -4.47
C ARG A 91 1.36 11.89 -5.97
N ARG A 92 1.26 10.63 -6.40
CA ARG A 92 1.26 10.25 -7.82
C ARG A 92 0.09 10.90 -8.58
N ARG A 93 -1.11 10.88 -8.00
CA ARG A 93 -2.32 11.45 -8.61
C ARG A 93 -2.22 12.97 -8.76
N VAL A 94 -1.69 13.66 -7.76
CA VAL A 94 -1.47 15.11 -7.80
C VAL A 94 -0.45 15.47 -8.88
N GLN A 95 0.67 14.75 -8.96
CA GLN A 95 1.67 14.97 -10.00
C GLN A 95 1.11 14.76 -11.41
N LEU A 96 0.34 13.68 -11.61
CA LEU A 96 -0.28 13.38 -12.89
C LEU A 96 -1.27 14.48 -13.30
N ARG A 97 -2.13 14.93 -12.37
CA ARG A 97 -3.06 16.05 -12.63
C ARG A 97 -2.34 17.34 -12.98
N ARG A 98 -1.27 17.68 -12.24
CA ARG A 98 -0.45 18.87 -12.51
C ARG A 98 0.18 18.79 -13.90
N HIS A 99 0.73 17.64 -14.26
CA HIS A 99 1.33 17.43 -15.58
C HIS A 99 0.30 17.48 -16.71
N ALA A 100 -0.88 16.89 -16.51
CA ALA A 100 -1.98 16.94 -17.48
C ALA A 100 -2.44 18.39 -17.74
N ALA A 101 -2.66 19.18 -16.68
CA ALA A 101 -3.05 20.58 -16.78
C ALA A 101 -1.99 21.43 -17.53
N LEU A 102 -0.70 21.21 -17.25
CA LEU A 102 0.38 21.90 -17.97
C LEU A 102 0.41 21.53 -19.46
N ASN A 103 0.16 20.27 -19.80
CA ASN A 103 0.14 19.84 -21.19
C ASN A 103 -1.09 20.34 -21.96
N GLU A 104 -2.23 20.44 -21.29
CA GLU A 104 -3.44 21.05 -21.85
C GLU A 104 -3.22 22.54 -22.15
N ALA A 105 -2.70 23.31 -21.18
CA ALA A 105 -2.37 24.72 -21.37
C ALA A 105 -1.40 24.94 -22.56
N ARG A 106 -0.37 24.08 -22.69
CA ARG A 106 0.56 24.14 -23.84
C ARG A 106 -0.12 23.86 -25.17
N LYS A 107 -1.06 22.91 -25.22
CA LYS A 107 -1.83 22.61 -26.44
C LYS A 107 -2.71 23.80 -26.81
N ASP A 108 -3.36 24.40 -25.83
CA ASP A 108 -4.24 25.55 -26.02
C ASP A 108 -3.48 26.77 -26.52
N GLU A 109 -2.30 27.07 -25.94
CA GLU A 109 -1.42 28.12 -26.43
C GLU A 109 -1.02 27.89 -27.90
N LYS A 110 -0.68 26.66 -28.27
CA LYS A 110 -0.31 26.31 -29.65
C LYS A 110 -1.49 26.50 -30.60
N ILE A 111 -2.69 26.11 -30.18
CA ILE A 111 -3.93 26.29 -30.97
C ILE A 111 -4.26 27.78 -31.13
N MET A 112 -4.09 28.58 -30.09
CA MET A 112 -4.33 30.03 -30.13
C MET A 112 -3.38 30.71 -31.11
N LYS A 113 -2.08 30.42 -31.06
CA LYS A 113 -1.09 30.92 -32.04
C LYS A 113 -1.47 30.55 -33.47
N LEU A 114 -1.82 29.28 -33.72
CA LEU A 114 -2.29 28.83 -35.03
C LEU A 114 -3.54 29.57 -35.52
N LYS A 115 -4.47 29.94 -34.63
CA LYS A 115 -5.65 30.73 -34.97
C LYS A 115 -5.29 32.18 -35.29
N GLU A 116 -4.39 32.79 -34.54
CA GLU A 116 -3.88 34.15 -34.78
C GLU A 116 -3.12 34.22 -36.11
N ASP A 117 -2.21 33.29 -36.37
CA ASP A 117 -1.48 33.19 -37.64
C ASP A 117 -2.42 33.05 -38.83
N ARG A 118 -3.47 32.22 -38.71
CA ARG A 118 -4.52 32.10 -39.74
C ARG A 118 -5.29 33.38 -39.96
N LYS A 119 -5.59 34.15 -38.89
CA LYS A 119 -6.27 35.45 -39.00
C LYS A 119 -5.35 36.47 -39.69
N LEU A 120 -4.09 36.54 -39.28
CA LEU A 120 -3.09 37.44 -39.86
C LEU A 120 -2.91 37.14 -41.35
N THR A 121 -2.77 35.85 -41.72
CA THR A 121 -2.65 35.42 -43.12
C THR A 121 -3.86 35.84 -43.93
N ARG A 122 -5.08 35.67 -43.41
CA ARG A 122 -6.31 36.14 -44.09
C ARG A 122 -6.33 37.65 -44.29
N GLN A 123 -5.93 38.42 -43.28
CA GLN A 123 -5.85 39.88 -43.38
C GLN A 123 -4.82 40.32 -44.42
N ILE A 124 -3.64 39.70 -44.45
CA ILE A 124 -2.60 39.98 -45.45
C ILE A 124 -3.12 39.68 -46.86
N VAL A 125 -3.76 38.52 -47.07
CA VAL A 125 -4.34 38.16 -48.38
C VAL A 125 -5.43 39.15 -48.78
N GLN A 126 -6.28 39.58 -47.85
CA GLN A 126 -7.34 40.55 -48.13
C GLN A 126 -6.77 41.93 -48.48
N ALA A 127 -5.81 42.44 -47.70
CA ALA A 127 -5.14 43.70 -47.97
C ALA A 127 -4.37 43.67 -49.31
N ALA A 128 -3.69 42.56 -49.61
CA ALA A 128 -3.01 42.38 -50.88
C ALA A 128 -4.00 42.33 -52.06
N LYS A 129 -5.18 41.73 -51.89
CA LYS A 129 -6.25 41.74 -52.89
C LYS A 129 -6.82 43.14 -53.11
N GLU A 130 -6.96 43.93 -52.05
CA GLU A 130 -7.38 45.34 -52.14
C GLU A 130 -6.31 46.22 -52.84
N TYR A 131 -5.03 45.91 -52.66
CA TYR A 131 -3.91 46.62 -53.30
C TYR A 131 -3.68 46.23 -54.77
N THR A 132 -3.99 44.99 -55.15
CA THR A 132 -3.75 44.44 -56.50
C THR A 132 -4.97 44.47 -57.41
N ALA A 133 -6.16 44.77 -56.88
CA ALA A 133 -7.35 44.99 -57.69
C ALA A 133 -7.28 46.36 -58.39
N PRO A 134 -7.18 46.43 -59.73
CA PRO A 134 -7.40 47.69 -60.43
C PRO A 134 -8.85 48.10 -60.17
N ARG A 135 -9.07 49.36 -59.81
CA ARG A 135 -10.41 49.95 -59.67
C ARG A 135 -11.17 49.78 -60.98
N GLY A 136 -11.99 48.74 -61.10
CA GLY A 136 -12.71 48.44 -62.32
C GLY A 136 -13.71 47.31 -62.17
N SER A 137 -14.99 47.67 -62.23
CA SER A 137 -16.18 46.85 -62.49
C SER A 137 -16.67 45.88 -61.40
N SER A 138 -17.87 46.20 -60.93
CA SER A 138 -18.88 45.31 -60.41
C SER A 138 -18.98 43.99 -61.18
N SER A 139 -18.93 42.86 -60.47
CA SER A 139 -19.63 41.65 -60.91
C SER A 139 -20.01 40.78 -59.70
N SER A 140 -21.30 40.51 -59.63
CA SER A 140 -21.98 39.51 -58.82
C SER A 140 -21.46 38.10 -59.12
N SER A 141 -21.16 37.32 -58.07
CA SER A 141 -21.21 35.84 -58.04
C SER A 141 -20.68 35.39 -56.68
N SER A 142 -21.11 34.32 -56.02
CA SER A 142 -22.19 33.35 -56.16
C SER A 142 -22.09 32.50 -54.89
N LEU A 143 -23.22 32.00 -54.41
CA LEU A 143 -23.28 31.04 -53.31
C LEU A 143 -22.34 29.85 -53.54
N SER A 144 -21.65 29.42 -52.49
CA SER A 144 -21.37 28.00 -52.27
C SER A 144 -21.44 27.70 -50.77
N LYS A 145 -22.63 27.28 -50.32
CA LYS A 145 -22.78 26.48 -49.10
C LYS A 145 -22.24 25.08 -49.43
N SER A 146 -20.99 24.80 -49.07
CA SER A 146 -20.49 23.43 -49.01
C SER A 146 -20.81 22.85 -47.64
N SER A 147 -21.74 21.91 -47.63
CA SER A 147 -22.04 20.97 -46.56
C SER A 147 -20.78 20.30 -46.02
N ALA A 148 -20.53 20.43 -44.73
CA ALA A 148 -19.66 19.54 -43.98
C ALA A 148 -20.46 18.97 -42.80
N SER A 149 -20.76 17.68 -42.91
CA SER A 149 -21.56 16.85 -42.02
C SER A 149 -21.03 16.84 -40.58
N PRO A 150 -21.89 16.68 -39.56
CA PRO A 150 -21.46 16.37 -38.21
C PRO A 150 -21.17 14.87 -38.13
N LEU A 151 -19.90 14.47 -37.97
CA LEU A 151 -19.60 13.10 -37.54
C LEU A 151 -19.92 12.99 -36.05
N SER A 152 -21.12 12.47 -35.79
CA SER A 152 -21.44 11.71 -34.60
C SER A 152 -20.55 10.45 -34.57
N SER A 153 -19.74 10.30 -33.53
CA SER A 153 -19.32 9.00 -33.04
C SER A 153 -19.31 9.01 -31.52
N LYS A 154 -20.49 8.77 -30.94
CA LYS A 154 -20.59 8.07 -29.66
C LYS A 154 -20.08 6.63 -29.90
N ALA A 155 -19.04 6.26 -29.19
CA ALA A 155 -18.76 4.88 -28.84
C ALA A 155 -18.24 4.86 -27.40
N SER A 156 -19.18 4.70 -26.48
CA SER A 156 -18.91 4.12 -25.17
C SER A 156 -18.52 2.66 -25.40
N ASN A 157 -17.43 2.19 -24.80
CA ASN A 157 -17.33 0.81 -24.33
C ASN A 157 -16.33 0.74 -23.17
N ASN A 158 -16.87 0.26 -22.04
CA ASN A 158 -16.15 -0.27 -20.89
C ASN A 158 -15.31 -1.48 -21.30
N GLU A 159 -14.19 -1.69 -20.60
CA GLU A 159 -13.79 -2.94 -19.92
C GLU A 159 -12.36 -2.74 -19.39
N SER A 160 -12.16 -2.72 -18.07
CA SER A 160 -11.94 -3.90 -17.23
C SER A 160 -10.56 -4.53 -17.48
N PHE A 161 -9.60 -4.20 -16.61
CA PHE A 161 -8.43 -5.04 -16.35
C PHE A 161 -8.28 -5.15 -14.84
N GLY A 162 -8.31 -6.39 -14.37
CA GLY A 162 -8.11 -6.78 -12.97
C GLY A 162 -6.66 -6.76 -12.54
#